data_AF-A0A944VQA2-F1
#
_entry.id   AF-A0A944VQA2-F1
#
_cell.length_a   1.000
_cell.length_b   1.000
_cell.length_c   1.000
_cell.angle_alpha   90.00
_cell.angle_beta   90.00
_cell.angle_gamma   90.00
#
_symmetry.space_group_name_H-M   'P 1'
#
loop_
_entity.id
_entity.type
_entity.pdbx_description
1 polymer ?
#
loop_
_entity_poly.entity_id
_entity_poly.type
_entity_poly.pdbx_seq_one_letter_code
_entity_poly.pdbx_strand_id
1 'polypeptide(L)'
;MIKEASEQYEKGKVQVSYFLTQNEKGGTIEKTYDMFKEGLSIKQIAETRNLATSTITGHLESLIKNGRDIEIDRLIDPAKRNTIKEIFVALKTWNTVPIVEHSKGTVSGDDEKLVRAWGLCSTKNIGAGDKGYN
;
A
#
# COMPACT_ATOMS: atom_id res chain seq x y z
N MET A 1 -10.33 14.11 43.00
CA MET A 1 -11.15 12.91 42.72
C MET A 1 -12.06 13.06 41.49
N ILE A 2 -12.92 14.07 41.36
CA ILE A 2 -13.88 14.14 40.22
C ILE A 2 -13.22 14.40 38.84
N LYS A 3 -12.18 15.26 38.76
CA LYS A 3 -11.48 15.54 37.48
C LYS A 3 -10.75 14.32 36.90
N GLU A 4 -10.12 13.53 37.75
CA GLU A 4 -9.36 12.33 37.36
C GLU A 4 -10.26 11.25 36.75
N ALA A 5 -11.43 11.04 37.34
CA ALA A 5 -12.42 10.09 36.83
C ALA A 5 -12.97 10.52 35.45
N SER A 6 -13.21 11.82 35.24
CA SER A 6 -13.65 12.33 33.92
C SER A 6 -12.56 12.20 32.85
N GLU A 7 -11.30 12.38 33.22
CA GLU A 7 -10.17 12.31 32.29
C GLU A 7 -9.85 10.87 31.88
N GLN A 8 -10.01 9.91 32.79
CA GLN A 8 -9.90 8.48 32.49
C GLN A 8 -11.05 8.00 31.58
N TYR A 9 -12.27 8.50 31.79
CA TYR A 9 -13.41 8.21 30.92
C TYR A 9 -13.20 8.71 29.49
N GLU A 10 -12.67 9.93 29.33
CA GLU A 10 -12.40 10.51 28.01
C GLU A 10 -11.27 9.77 27.29
N LYS A 11 -10.19 9.41 28.00
CA LYS A 11 -9.11 8.56 27.46
C LYS A 11 -9.62 7.19 27.01
N GLY A 12 -10.52 6.57 27.78
CA GLY A 12 -11.14 5.30 27.42
C GLY A 12 -11.97 5.36 26.13
N LYS A 13 -12.75 6.43 25.94
CA LYS A 13 -13.52 6.64 24.71
C LYS A 13 -12.65 6.83 23.48
N VAL A 14 -11.60 7.65 23.59
CA VAL A 14 -10.66 7.89 22.48
C VAL A 14 -9.94 6.60 22.09
N GLN A 15 -9.57 5.77 23.07
CA GLN A 15 -8.92 4.49 22.81
C GLN A 15 -9.85 3.50 22.10
N VAL A 16 -11.12 3.41 22.53
CA VAL A 16 -12.14 2.53 21.92
C VAL A 16 -12.47 2.98 20.50
N SER A 17 -12.68 4.29 20.27
CA SER A 17 -12.96 4.81 18.93
C SER A 17 -11.78 4.59 17.98
N TYR A 18 -10.55 4.79 18.45
CA TYR A 18 -9.35 4.44 17.68
C TYR A 18 -9.35 2.96 17.29
N PHE A 19 -9.58 2.05 18.24
CA PHE A 19 -9.55 0.61 17.99
C PHE A 19 -10.64 0.14 17.00
N LEU A 20 -11.86 0.70 17.09
CA LEU A 20 -12.95 0.42 16.16
C LEU A 20 -12.58 0.85 14.73
N THR A 21 -12.00 2.05 14.56
CA THR A 21 -11.57 2.52 13.23
C THR A 21 -10.45 1.68 12.63
N GLN A 22 -9.57 1.10 13.45
CA GLN A 22 -8.49 0.21 12.97
C GLN A 22 -9.04 -1.15 12.52
N ASN A 23 -10.00 -1.72 13.26
CA ASN A 23 -10.65 -2.98 12.87
C ASN A 23 -11.52 -2.84 11.61
N GLU A 24 -12.21 -1.71 11.44
CA GLU A 24 -12.96 -1.42 10.22
C GLU A 24 -12.05 -1.29 9.00
N LYS A 25 -10.87 -0.67 9.16
CA LYS A 25 -9.84 -0.64 8.11
C LYS A 25 -9.31 -2.03 7.77
N GLY A 26 -9.06 -2.87 8.77
CA GLY A 26 -8.69 -4.28 8.58
C GLY A 26 -9.73 -5.03 7.75
N GLY A 27 -11.01 -4.93 8.11
CA GLY A 27 -12.10 -5.55 7.34
C GLY A 27 -12.27 -4.97 5.93
N THR A 28 -11.92 -3.69 5.73
CA THR A 28 -12.01 -3.02 4.42
C THR A 28 -10.86 -3.44 3.50
N ILE A 29 -9.66 -3.68 4.04
CA ILE A 29 -8.51 -4.17 3.29
C ILE A 29 -8.71 -5.62 2.86
N GLU A 30 -9.16 -6.51 3.77
CA GLU A 30 -9.41 -7.92 3.44
C GLU A 30 -10.47 -8.10 2.34
N LYS A 31 -11.58 -7.33 2.37
CA LYS A 31 -12.55 -7.34 1.27
C LYS A 31 -11.95 -6.98 -0.09
N THR A 32 -10.92 -6.11 -0.12
CA THR A 32 -10.17 -5.81 -1.36
C THR A 32 -9.40 -7.04 -1.83
N TYR A 33 -8.78 -7.74 -0.88
CA TYR A 33 -7.96 -8.91 -1.16
C TYR A 33 -8.80 -10.05 -1.74
N ASP A 34 -9.94 -10.34 -1.12
CA ASP A 34 -10.83 -11.42 -1.55
C ASP A 34 -11.28 -11.20 -3.00
N MET A 35 -11.80 -10.01 -3.32
CA MET A 35 -12.20 -9.65 -4.69
C MET A 35 -11.02 -9.68 -5.68
N PHE A 36 -9.83 -9.28 -5.26
CA PHE A 36 -8.65 -9.34 -6.11
C PHE A 36 -8.25 -10.80 -6.42
N LYS A 37 -8.32 -11.69 -5.43
CA LYS A 37 -8.07 -13.13 -5.60
C LYS A 37 -9.15 -13.81 -6.46
N GLU A 38 -10.37 -13.31 -6.46
CA GLU A 38 -11.45 -13.73 -7.38
C GLU A 38 -11.22 -13.29 -8.84
N GLY A 39 -10.19 -12.48 -9.11
CA GLY A 39 -9.84 -12.09 -10.47
C GLY A 39 -10.22 -10.67 -10.85
N LEU A 40 -10.91 -9.93 -9.97
CA LEU A 40 -11.34 -8.56 -10.29
C LEU A 40 -10.14 -7.61 -10.39
N SER A 41 -10.23 -6.66 -11.32
CA SER A 41 -9.28 -5.56 -11.47
C SER A 41 -9.52 -4.45 -10.45
N ILE A 42 -8.53 -3.58 -10.23
CA ILE A 42 -8.65 -2.40 -9.35
C ILE A 42 -9.91 -1.58 -9.66
N LYS A 43 -10.19 -1.35 -10.96
CA LYS A 43 -11.36 -0.58 -11.40
C LYS A 43 -12.66 -1.28 -11.05
N GLN A 44 -12.78 -2.59 -11.30
CA GLN A 44 -13.97 -3.37 -10.95
C GLN A 44 -14.21 -3.42 -9.45
N ILE A 45 -13.14 -3.55 -8.64
CA ILE A 45 -13.24 -3.53 -7.17
C ILE A 45 -13.68 -2.15 -6.69
N ALA A 46 -13.11 -1.08 -7.25
CA ALA A 46 -13.47 0.30 -6.93
C ALA A 46 -14.96 0.55 -7.22
N GLU A 47 -15.45 0.13 -8.38
CA GLU A 47 -16.86 0.24 -8.77
C GLU A 47 -17.78 -0.59 -7.86
N THR A 48 -17.46 -1.87 -7.64
CA THR A 48 -18.26 -2.79 -6.82
C THR A 48 -18.39 -2.31 -5.38
N ARG A 49 -17.36 -1.65 -4.86
CA ARG A 49 -17.29 -1.18 -3.46
C ARG A 49 -17.62 0.29 -3.30
N ASN A 50 -17.88 1.01 -4.38
CA ASN A 50 -18.07 2.45 -4.41
C ASN A 50 -16.92 3.21 -3.71
N LEU A 51 -15.68 2.88 -4.09
CA LEU A 51 -14.45 3.50 -3.58
C LEU A 51 -13.64 4.09 -4.74
N ALA A 52 -12.73 5.02 -4.44
CA ALA A 52 -11.78 5.50 -5.43
C ALA A 52 -10.76 4.41 -5.78
N THR A 53 -10.29 4.39 -7.03
CA THR A 53 -9.23 3.47 -7.47
C THR A 53 -7.95 3.63 -6.64
N SER A 54 -7.60 4.86 -6.28
CA SER A 54 -6.45 5.16 -5.40
C SER A 54 -6.60 4.56 -3.99
N THR A 55 -7.82 4.45 -3.46
CA THR A 55 -8.09 3.75 -2.19
C THR A 55 -7.84 2.25 -2.33
N ILE A 56 -8.28 1.65 -3.45
CA ILE A 56 -8.03 0.23 -3.74
C ILE A 56 -6.53 -0.03 -3.94
N THR A 57 -5.82 0.82 -4.68
CA THR A 57 -4.36 0.77 -4.81
C THR A 57 -3.68 0.82 -3.43
N GLY A 58 -4.10 1.74 -2.55
CA GLY A 58 -3.55 1.87 -1.20
C GLY A 58 -3.79 0.63 -0.33
N HIS A 59 -4.95 -0.03 -0.46
CA HIS A 59 -5.19 -1.32 0.21
C HIS A 59 -4.25 -2.41 -0.32
N LEU A 60 -4.07 -2.52 -1.64
CA LEU A 60 -3.17 -3.50 -2.26
C LEU A 60 -1.70 -3.24 -1.88
N GLU A 61 -1.28 -1.98 -1.84
CA GLU A 61 0.05 -1.59 -1.34
C GLU A 61 0.27 -2.06 0.11
N SER A 62 -0.73 -1.86 0.98
CA SER A 62 -0.69 -2.32 2.38
C SER A 62 -0.62 -3.85 2.46
N LEU A 63 -1.41 -4.57 1.66
CA LEU A 63 -1.39 -6.04 1.59
C LEU A 63 -0.01 -6.56 1.19
N ILE A 64 0.60 -5.97 0.16
CA ILE A 64 1.96 -6.31 -0.29
C ILE A 64 2.98 -6.06 0.83
N LYS A 65 2.94 -4.90 1.50
CA LYS A 65 3.85 -4.57 2.61
C LYS A 65 3.73 -5.55 3.79
N ASN A 66 2.53 -6.07 4.01
CA ASN A 66 2.21 -7.07 5.03
C ASN A 66 2.53 -8.52 4.59
N GLY A 67 3.18 -8.72 3.44
CA GLY A 67 3.62 -10.04 2.99
C GLY A 67 2.54 -10.91 2.39
N ARG A 68 1.40 -10.32 1.99
CA ARG A 68 0.34 -11.07 1.32
C ARG A 68 0.74 -11.42 -0.10
N ASP A 69 0.32 -12.60 -0.54
CA ASP A 69 0.50 -13.06 -1.91
C ASP A 69 -0.39 -12.26 -2.86
N ILE A 70 0.24 -11.36 -3.62
CA ILE A 70 -0.35 -10.48 -4.62
C ILE A 70 0.42 -10.67 -5.92
N GLU A 71 -0.29 -11.07 -6.97
CA GLU A 71 0.25 -11.17 -8.31
C GLU A 71 0.46 -9.77 -8.91
N ILE A 72 1.67 -9.23 -8.73
CA ILE A 72 2.01 -7.86 -9.14
C ILE A 72 1.84 -7.63 -10.65
N ASP A 73 2.01 -8.68 -11.46
CA ASP A 73 1.87 -8.60 -12.92
C ASP A 73 0.42 -8.36 -13.37
N ARG A 74 -0.57 -8.61 -12.49
CA ARG A 74 -1.97 -8.20 -12.71
C ARG A 74 -2.23 -6.73 -12.38
N LEU A 75 -1.34 -6.09 -11.63
CA LEU A 75 -1.46 -4.70 -11.24
C LEU A 75 -0.66 -3.79 -12.18
N ILE A 76 0.53 -4.25 -12.58
CA ILE A 76 1.50 -3.45 -13.31
C ILE A 76 2.10 -4.32 -14.41
N ASP A 77 2.03 -3.82 -15.64
CA ASP A 77 2.67 -4.42 -16.79
C ASP A 77 4.18 -4.67 -16.53
N PRO A 78 4.73 -5.84 -16.89
CA PRO A 78 6.13 -6.17 -16.66
C PRO A 78 7.13 -5.16 -17.22
N ALA A 79 6.87 -4.56 -18.39
CA ALA A 79 7.76 -3.57 -18.97
C ALA A 79 7.74 -2.27 -18.15
N LYS A 80 6.55 -1.80 -17.75
CA LYS A 80 6.42 -0.65 -16.85
C LYS A 80 7.10 -0.91 -15.51
N ARG A 81 6.95 -2.11 -14.94
CA ARG A 81 7.63 -2.52 -13.70
C ARG A 81 9.15 -2.47 -13.85
N ASN A 82 9.69 -2.91 -14.97
CA ASN A 82 11.13 -2.87 -15.22
C ASN A 82 11.64 -1.43 -15.36
N THR A 83 10.92 -0.56 -16.08
CA THR A 83 11.23 0.87 -16.15
C THR A 83 11.30 1.49 -14.76
N ILE A 84 10.33 1.21 -13.89
CA ILE A 84 10.32 1.71 -12.51
C ILE A 84 11.56 1.23 -11.73
N LYS A 85 11.92 -0.05 -11.85
CA LYS A 85 13.12 -0.63 -11.22
C LYS A 85 14.42 0.04 -11.70
N GLU A 86 14.54 0.30 -13.00
CA GLU A 86 15.70 0.98 -13.57
C GLU A 86 15.84 2.40 -13.03
N ILE A 87 14.73 3.13 -12.88
CA ILE A 87 14.73 4.48 -12.31
C ILE A 87 15.13 4.45 -10.83
N PHE A 88 14.65 3.47 -10.03
CA PHE A 88 15.10 3.29 -8.64
C PHE A 88 16.63 3.15 -8.55
N VAL A 89 17.22 2.31 -9.42
CA VAL A 89 18.67 2.09 -9.46
C VAL A 89 19.43 3.33 -9.91
N ALA A 90 18.92 4.02 -10.95
CA ALA A 90 19.56 5.21 -11.50
C ALA A 90 19.57 6.38 -10.51
N LEU A 91 18.44 6.63 -9.83
CA LEU A 91 18.28 7.74 -8.89
C LEU A 91 18.74 7.42 -7.48
N LYS A 92 18.92 6.14 -7.13
CA LYS A 92 19.34 5.70 -5.79
C LYS A 92 18.45 6.30 -4.69
N THR A 93 17.14 6.24 -4.86
CA THR A 93 16.15 6.74 -3.89
C THR A 93 14.88 5.91 -3.95
N TRP A 94 14.19 5.78 -2.82
CA TRP A 94 12.85 5.17 -2.76
C TRP A 94 11.72 6.21 -2.77
N ASN A 95 12.05 7.48 -2.97
CA ASN A 95 11.06 8.56 -2.97
C ASN A 95 10.26 8.57 -4.27
N THR A 96 8.93 8.58 -4.13
CA THR A 96 7.98 8.52 -5.24
C THR A 96 8.12 9.72 -6.19
N VAL A 97 8.28 10.92 -5.65
CA VAL A 97 8.26 12.17 -6.44
C VAL A 97 9.38 12.21 -7.49
N PRO A 98 10.68 12.02 -7.14
CA PRO A 98 11.76 11.98 -8.13
C PRO A 98 11.56 10.94 -9.23
N ILE A 99 10.98 9.78 -8.90
CA ILE A 99 10.78 8.69 -9.85
C ILE A 99 9.70 9.05 -10.88
N VAL A 100 8.57 9.57 -10.40
CA VAL A 100 7.47 10.00 -11.26
C VAL A 100 7.93 11.15 -12.17
N GLU A 101 8.67 12.11 -11.63
CA GLU A 101 9.23 13.22 -12.40
C GLU A 101 10.24 12.73 -13.46
N HIS A 102 11.17 11.84 -13.09
CA HIS A 102 12.15 11.27 -14.02
C HIS A 102 11.48 10.45 -15.13
N SER A 103 10.37 9.77 -14.82
CA SER A 103 9.58 9.02 -15.80
C SER A 103 8.88 9.90 -16.85
N LYS A 104 8.86 11.23 -16.66
CA LYS A 104 8.16 12.20 -17.53
C LYS A 104 6.67 11.83 -17.76
N GLY A 105 6.02 11.30 -16.74
CA GLY A 105 4.59 10.93 -16.77
C GLY A 105 4.29 9.53 -17.31
N THR A 106 5.29 8.72 -17.67
CA THR A 106 5.08 7.32 -18.08
C THR A 106 4.75 6.40 -16.90
N VAL A 107 5.15 6.80 -15.69
CA VAL A 107 4.87 6.10 -14.43
C VAL A 107 3.97 6.96 -13.56
N SER A 108 2.87 6.39 -13.07
CA SER A 108 2.02 7.05 -12.08
C SER A 108 2.56 6.86 -10.66
N GLY A 109 2.19 7.75 -9.74
CA GLY A 109 2.56 7.59 -8.32
C GLY A 109 1.97 6.33 -7.69
N ASP A 110 0.86 5.81 -8.21
CA ASP A 110 0.26 4.56 -7.74
C ASP A 110 1.02 3.34 -8.25
N ASP A 111 1.48 3.36 -9.51
CA ASP A 111 2.33 2.31 -10.08
C ASP A 111 3.65 2.21 -9.29
N GLU A 112 4.33 3.33 -9.05
CA GLU A 112 5.60 3.35 -8.30
C GLU A 112 5.44 2.77 -6.89
N LYS A 113 4.38 3.15 -6.16
CA LYS A 113 4.14 2.68 -4.78
C LYS A 113 3.97 1.17 -4.72
N LEU A 114 3.22 0.60 -5.66
CA LEU A 114 3.00 -0.85 -5.75
C LEU A 114 4.31 -1.59 -6.06
N VAL A 115 5.11 -1.11 -7.04
CA VAL A 115 6.42 -1.72 -7.34
C VAL A 115 7.37 -1.59 -6.15
N ARG A 116 7.41 -0.44 -5.48
CA ARG A 116 8.23 -0.22 -4.28
C ARG A 116 7.84 -1.19 -3.17
N ALA A 117 6.55 -1.27 -2.83
CA ALA A 117 6.04 -2.17 -1.82
C ALA A 117 6.43 -3.63 -2.14
N TRP A 118 6.26 -4.03 -3.40
CA TRP A 118 6.57 -5.38 -3.85
C TRP A 118 8.07 -5.67 -3.84
N GLY A 119 8.91 -4.73 -4.27
CA GLY A 119 10.37 -4.85 -4.24
C GLY A 119 10.92 -4.97 -2.82
N LEU A 120 10.45 -4.13 -1.89
CA LEU A 120 10.86 -4.18 -0.48
C LEU A 120 10.33 -5.41 0.28
N CYS A 121 9.22 -6.00 -0.17
CA CYS A 121 8.70 -7.23 0.42
C CYS A 121 9.40 -8.48 -0.15
N SER A 122 9.68 -8.51 -1.46
CA SER A 122 10.33 -9.65 -2.12
C SER A 122 11.77 -9.86 -1.65
N THR A 123 12.44 -8.81 -1.17
CA THR A 123 13.78 -8.88 -0.57
C THR A 123 13.79 -9.43 0.87
N LYS A 124 12.65 -9.79 1.46
CA LYS A 124 12.63 -10.51 2.75
C LYS A 124 12.96 -12.00 2.64
N ASN A 125 13.10 -12.55 1.42
CA ASN A 125 13.51 -13.95 1.17
C ASN A 125 14.91 -14.11 0.53
N ILE A 126 15.68 -13.02 0.41
CA ILE A 126 17.08 -13.05 -0.02
C ILE A 126 17.84 -12.08 0.89
N GLY A 127 18.98 -12.53 1.42
CA GLY A 127 19.65 -11.97 2.58
C GLY A 127 19.71 -10.44 2.67
N ALA A 128 19.69 -9.95 3.91
CA ALA A 128 19.68 -8.55 4.33
C ALA A 128 20.90 -7.71 3.85
N GLY A 129 21.06 -7.50 2.54
CA GLY A 129 22.16 -6.76 1.92
C GLY A 129 21.79 -5.36 1.38
N ASP A 130 20.58 -5.16 0.87
CA ASP A 130 20.25 -3.94 0.11
C ASP A 130 19.26 -3.00 0.82
N LYS A 131 19.36 -2.89 2.15
CA LYS A 131 18.67 -1.84 2.90
C LYS A 131 19.46 -0.54 2.76
N GLY A 132 19.25 0.20 1.67
CA GLY A 132 19.85 1.52 1.60
C GLY A 132 19.58 2.24 0.32
N TYR A 133 18.47 2.96 0.28
CA TYR A 133 18.46 4.33 -0.23
C TYR A 133 17.46 5.15 0.61
N ASN A 134 17.73 6.46 0.75
CA ASN A 134 16.93 7.38 1.57
C ASN A 134 15.55 7.65 0.98
#